data_AF-A0A8S0FRZ1-F1
#
_entry.id   AF-A0A8S0FRZ1-F1
#
_cell.length_a   1.000
_cell.length_b   1.000
_cell.length_c   1.000
_cell.angle_alpha   90.00
_cell.angle_beta   90.00
_cell.angle_gamma   90.00
#
_symmetry.space_group_name_H-M   'P 1'
#
loop_
_entity.id
_entity.type
_entity.pdbx_description
1 polymer ?
#
loop_
_entity_poly.entity_id
_entity_poly.type
_entity_poly.pdbx_seq_one_letter_code
_entity_poly.pdbx_strand_id
1 'polypeptide(L)'
;MIGDFTSVTLVDFNFSAPVTLQEQMQQTQQRLWQNMAHSEMNGVEVIRELGRLRGSQRQPLMPVVFTSMLGMTLEGMTIDQAMSHLFGEPCYVFTQTPQVWLDHQVMESDGELMFSWYCMDNVLEPGARRGDV
;
A
#
# COMPACT_ATOMS: atom_id res chain seq x y z
N MET A 1 8.51 22.16 2.55
CA MET A 1 7.92 21.89 1.22
C MET A 1 6.67 21.06 1.43
N ILE A 2 5.60 21.30 0.69
CA ILE A 2 4.40 20.44 0.68
C ILE A 2 4.30 19.88 -0.75
N GLY A 3 4.22 18.56 -0.88
CA GLY A 3 4.21 17.85 -2.16
C GLY A 3 4.07 16.34 -1.98
N ASP A 4 3.77 15.63 -3.05
CA ASP A 4 3.74 14.16 -3.06
C ASP A 4 5.15 13.61 -3.29
N PHE A 5 5.66 12.87 -2.31
CA PHE A 5 6.96 12.22 -2.35
C PHE A 5 6.83 10.69 -2.38
N THR A 6 5.63 10.19 -2.66
CA THR A 6 5.34 8.76 -2.69
C THR A 6 5.92 8.15 -3.96
N SER A 7 6.79 7.14 -3.79
CA SER A 7 7.21 6.29 -4.90
C SER A 7 6.27 5.11 -5.01
N VAL A 8 5.66 4.90 -6.18
CA VAL A 8 4.78 3.78 -6.46
C VAL A 8 5.56 2.70 -7.19
N THR A 9 5.65 1.51 -6.60
CA THR A 9 6.29 0.34 -7.22
C THR A 9 5.24 -0.75 -7.44
N LEU A 10 5.23 -1.32 -8.64
CA LEU A 10 4.38 -2.47 -8.96
C LEU A 10 5.06 -3.77 -8.53
N VAL A 11 4.26 -4.68 -7.97
CA VAL A 11 4.73 -5.95 -7.46
C VAL A 11 3.82 -7.04 -8.04
N ASP A 12 4.43 -7.97 -8.77
CA ASP A 12 3.74 -9.16 -9.25
C ASP A 12 3.83 -10.28 -8.22
N PHE A 13 2.71 -10.96 -8.00
CA PHE A 13 2.67 -12.18 -7.21
C PHE A 13 2.27 -13.33 -8.13
N ASN A 14 3.08 -14.39 -8.14
CA ASN A 14 2.75 -15.61 -8.88
C ASN A 14 2.81 -16.83 -7.96
N PHE A 15 1.62 -17.28 -7.55
CA PHE A 15 1.43 -18.46 -6.72
C PHE A 15 1.16 -19.74 -7.52
N SER A 16 1.35 -19.73 -8.85
CA SER A 16 1.08 -20.91 -9.69
C SER A 16 2.13 -22.02 -9.55
N ALA A 17 3.32 -21.69 -9.07
CA ALA A 17 4.41 -22.64 -8.89
C ALA A 17 4.28 -23.40 -7.57
N PRO A 18 4.56 -24.72 -7.54
CA PRO A 18 4.51 -25.53 -6.31
C PRO A 18 5.78 -25.32 -5.49
N VAL A 19 5.91 -24.12 -4.92
CA VAL A 19 6.99 -23.73 -4.01
C VAL A 19 6.44 -23.50 -2.61
N THR A 20 7.30 -23.59 -1.62
CA THR A 20 6.95 -23.29 -0.23
C THR A 20 6.63 -21.81 -0.02
N LEU A 21 5.92 -21.49 1.06
CA LEU A 21 5.64 -20.10 1.44
C LEU A 21 6.94 -19.29 1.62
N GLN A 22 7.96 -19.90 2.25
CA GLN A 22 9.26 -19.26 2.46
C GLN A 22 9.94 -18.89 1.13
N GLU A 23 9.94 -19.81 0.16
CA GLU A 23 10.50 -19.55 -1.17
C GLU A 23 9.72 -18.43 -1.89
N GLN A 24 8.38 -18.41 -1.77
CA GLN A 24 7.56 -17.32 -2.32
C GLN A 24 7.90 -15.97 -1.71
N MET A 25 8.07 -15.91 -0.38
CA MET A 25 8.45 -14.67 0.32
C MET A 25 9.83 -14.18 -0.13
N GLN A 26 10.81 -15.08 -0.23
CA GLN A 26 12.17 -14.75 -0.67
C GLN A 26 12.20 -14.26 -2.13
N GLN A 27 11.48 -14.94 -3.03
CA GLN A 27 11.38 -14.53 -4.43
C GLN A 27 10.70 -13.17 -4.58
N THR A 28 9.62 -12.93 -3.83
CA THR A 28 8.92 -11.64 -3.80
C THR A 28 9.84 -10.54 -3.29
N GLN A 29 10.55 -10.77 -2.18
CA GLN A 29 11.52 -9.81 -1.64
C GLN A 29 12.61 -9.47 -2.66
N GLN A 30 13.16 -10.46 -3.35
CA GLN A 30 14.19 -10.24 -4.36
C GLN A 30 13.68 -9.39 -5.53
N ARG A 31 12.46 -9.66 -6.02
CA ARG A 31 11.82 -8.85 -7.09
C ARG A 31 11.56 -7.43 -6.61
N LEU A 32 11.05 -7.24 -5.40
CA LEU A 32 10.85 -5.93 -4.80
C LEU A 32 12.15 -5.10 -4.79
N TRP A 33 13.25 -5.71 -4.35
CA TRP A 33 14.55 -5.02 -4.32
C TRP A 33 15.06 -4.67 -5.71
N GLN A 34 14.90 -5.57 -6.68
CA GLN A 34 15.22 -5.30 -8.08
C GLN A 34 14.40 -4.12 -8.62
N ASN A 35 13.08 -4.11 -8.37
CA ASN A 35 12.20 -3.03 -8.82
C ASN A 35 12.56 -1.69 -8.16
N MET A 36 12.90 -1.68 -6.87
CA MET A 36 13.37 -0.47 -6.17
C MET A 36 14.69 0.06 -6.72
N ALA A 37 15.59 -0.82 -7.19
CA ALA A 37 16.83 -0.42 -7.86
C ALA A 37 16.58 0.27 -9.21
N HIS A 38 15.39 0.12 -9.79
CA HIS A 38 14.93 0.76 -11.03
C HIS A 38 13.93 1.90 -10.78
N SER A 39 14.00 2.56 -9.62
CA SER A 39 13.07 3.62 -9.16
C SER A 39 12.93 4.85 -10.06
N GLU A 40 13.70 4.96 -11.14
CA GLU A 40 13.51 5.97 -12.20
C GLU A 40 12.20 5.77 -12.98
N MET A 41 11.60 4.57 -12.93
CA MET A 41 10.27 4.33 -13.52
C MET A 41 9.16 4.62 -12.53
N ASN A 42 8.31 5.61 -12.87
CA ASN A 42 7.14 5.96 -12.07
C ASN A 42 6.03 4.89 -12.27
N GLY A 43 5.69 4.14 -11.21
CA GLY A 43 4.64 3.12 -11.27
C GLY A 43 3.28 3.65 -11.70
N VAL A 44 2.97 4.93 -11.46
CA VAL A 44 1.75 5.58 -11.95
C VAL A 44 1.73 5.66 -13.47
N GLU A 45 2.88 5.95 -14.09
CA GLU A 45 3.01 5.99 -15.55
C GLU A 45 2.81 4.61 -16.15
N VAL A 46 3.36 3.56 -15.50
CA VAL A 46 3.17 2.17 -15.92
C VAL A 46 1.70 1.77 -15.83
N ILE A 47 1.01 2.06 -14.72
CA ILE A 47 -0.43 1.81 -14.57
C ILE A 47 -1.22 2.53 -15.66
N ARG A 48 -0.90 3.80 -15.92
CA ARG A 48 -1.58 4.61 -16.95
C ARG A 48 -1.43 4.01 -18.34
N GLU A 49 -0.23 3.57 -18.70
CA GLU A 49 0.03 2.95 -20.01
C GLU A 49 -0.63 1.57 -20.12
N LEU A 50 -0.62 0.77 -19.06
CA LEU A 50 -1.37 -0.49 -18.99
C LEU A 50 -2.88 -0.27 -19.18
N GLY A 51 -3.43 0.78 -18.59
CA GLY A 51 -4.83 1.17 -18.79
C GLY A 51 -5.15 1.57 -20.21
N ARG A 52 -4.24 2.32 -20.85
CA ARG A 52 -4.36 2.69 -22.27
C ARG A 52 -4.39 1.46 -23.19
N LEU A 53 -3.54 0.46 -22.92
CA LEU A 53 -3.45 -0.76 -23.73
C LEU A 53 -4.65 -1.70 -23.53
N ARG A 54 -5.18 -1.81 -22.31
CA ARG A 54 -6.31 -2.70 -21.99
C ARG A 54 -7.69 -2.11 -22.28
N GLY A 55 -7.77 -0.81 -22.60
CA GLY A 55 -9.03 -0.09 -22.80
C GLY A 55 -9.77 0.21 -21.48
N SER A 56 -10.95 0.82 -21.55
CA SER A 56 -11.82 1.05 -20.36
C SER A 56 -12.38 -0.26 -19.83
N GLN A 57 -11.57 -1.03 -19.11
CA GLN A 57 -12.06 -2.11 -18.27
C GLN A 57 -12.74 -1.54 -17.02
N ARG A 58 -13.84 -2.17 -16.60
CA ARG A 58 -14.60 -1.79 -15.38
C ARG A 58 -13.85 -2.13 -14.07
N GLN A 59 -12.78 -2.92 -14.14
CA GLN A 59 -12.03 -3.39 -12.98
C GLN A 59 -10.71 -2.63 -12.84
N PRO A 60 -10.29 -2.34 -11.59
CA PRO A 60 -9.01 -1.70 -11.35
C PRO A 60 -7.84 -2.59 -11.76
N LEU A 61 -6.82 -1.98 -12.37
CA LEU A 61 -5.63 -2.69 -12.84
C LEU A 61 -4.79 -3.23 -11.68
N MET A 62 -4.74 -2.48 -10.59
CA MET A 62 -4.05 -2.81 -9.36
C MET A 62 -5.05 -2.71 -8.21
N PRO A 63 -5.81 -3.79 -7.91
CA PRO A 63 -6.89 -3.75 -6.93
C PRO A 63 -6.39 -3.67 -5.47
N VAL A 64 -5.10 -3.86 -5.23
CA VAL A 64 -4.52 -3.89 -3.88
C VAL A 64 -3.34 -2.92 -3.82
N VAL A 65 -3.33 -2.08 -2.79
CA VAL A 65 -2.23 -1.17 -2.45
C VAL A 65 -1.70 -1.54 -1.07
N PHE A 66 -0.39 -1.47 -0.93
CA PHE A 66 0.30 -1.65 0.34
C PHE A 66 1.17 -0.42 0.62
N THR A 67 0.95 0.24 1.76
CA THR A 67 1.72 1.40 2.19
C THR A 67 2.38 1.09 3.53
N SER A 68 3.71 1.07 3.55
CA SER A 68 4.49 0.89 4.78
C SER A 68 5.08 2.22 5.23
N MET A 69 4.70 2.65 6.42
CA MET A 69 5.27 3.80 7.12
C MET A 69 6.27 3.37 8.21
N LEU A 70 6.64 2.09 8.26
CA LEU A 70 7.60 1.54 9.20
C LEU A 70 8.98 2.20 9.05
N GLY A 71 9.60 2.53 10.18
CA GLY A 71 10.92 3.18 10.23
C GLY A 71 10.94 4.63 9.73
N MET A 72 9.80 5.20 9.33
CA MET A 72 9.73 6.61 8.98
C MET A 72 9.66 7.45 10.26
N THR A 73 10.56 8.43 10.36
CA THR A 73 10.62 9.35 11.50
C THR A 73 10.77 10.80 11.02
N LEU A 74 10.22 11.73 11.78
CA LEU A 74 10.43 13.15 11.60
C LEU A 74 11.03 13.72 12.89
N GLU A 75 12.25 14.24 12.81
CA GLU A 75 12.99 14.77 13.97
C GLU A 75 13.12 13.78 15.15
N GLY A 76 13.18 12.48 14.84
CA GLY A 76 13.30 11.41 15.84
C GLY A 76 11.96 10.95 16.45
N MET A 77 10.85 11.55 16.06
CA MET A 77 9.49 11.10 16.40
C MET A 77 8.97 10.14 15.33
N THR A 78 8.12 9.18 15.70
CA THR A 78 7.34 8.43 14.70
C THR A 78 6.45 9.40 13.91
N ILE A 79 6.00 9.00 12.71
CA ILE A 79 5.08 9.85 11.94
C ILE A 79 3.85 10.23 12.76
N ASP A 80 3.26 9.28 13.47
CA ASP A 80 2.09 9.49 14.32
C ASP A 80 2.33 10.59 15.37
N GLN A 81 3.43 10.46 16.12
CA GLN A 81 3.83 11.42 17.15
C GLN A 81 4.14 12.80 16.55
N ALA A 82 4.82 12.84 15.41
CA ALA A 82 5.12 14.08 14.72
C ALA A 82 3.84 14.79 14.25
N MET A 83 2.86 14.03 13.75
CA MET A 83 1.56 14.57 13.33
C MET A 83 0.78 15.08 14.53
N SER A 84 0.70 14.33 15.62
CA SER A 84 0.04 14.78 16.86
C SER A 84 0.74 15.99 17.49
N HIS A 85 2.07 16.07 17.40
CA HIS A 85 2.83 17.23 17.89
C HIS A 85 2.55 18.51 17.07
N LEU A 86 2.47 18.38 15.74
CA LEU A 86 2.28 19.52 14.83
C LEU A 86 0.83 19.98 14.73
N PHE A 87 -0.12 19.03 14.76
CA PHE A 87 -1.53 19.27 14.41
C PHE A 87 -2.50 18.92 15.54
N GLY A 88 -2.02 18.36 16.65
CA GLY A 88 -2.86 17.79 17.72
C GLY A 88 -3.33 16.37 17.39
N GLU A 89 -3.91 15.70 18.39
CA GLU A 89 -4.38 14.32 18.22
C GLU A 89 -5.45 14.21 17.12
N PRO A 90 -5.29 13.28 16.16
CA PRO A 90 -6.25 13.10 15.09
C PRO A 90 -7.58 12.61 15.67
N CYS A 91 -8.66 13.38 15.45
CA CYS A 91 -10.01 13.01 15.88
C CYS A 91 -10.76 12.15 14.85
N TYR A 92 -10.29 12.14 13.60
CA TYR A 92 -10.86 11.36 12.50
C TYR A 92 -9.81 11.11 11.42
N VAL A 93 -9.69 9.86 10.98
CA VAL A 93 -8.82 9.45 9.88
C VAL A 93 -9.66 8.69 8.87
N PHE A 94 -9.66 9.14 7.62
CA PHE A 94 -10.30 8.44 6.52
C PHE A 94 -9.40 8.54 5.31
N THR A 95 -9.07 7.39 4.72
CA THR A 95 -8.34 7.31 3.45
C THR A 95 -9.16 6.51 2.46
N GLN A 96 -9.23 7.03 1.24
CA GLN A 96 -9.85 6.34 0.13
C GLN A 96 -8.94 6.49 -1.08
N THR A 97 -8.27 5.41 -1.44
CA THR A 97 -7.48 5.37 -2.67
C THR A 97 -8.43 5.05 -3.84
N PRO A 98 -8.63 5.98 -4.80
CA PRO A 98 -9.53 5.73 -5.92
C PRO A 98 -9.07 4.50 -6.72
N GLN A 99 -10.03 3.72 -7.23
CA GLN A 99 -9.76 2.56 -8.07
C GLN A 99 -8.91 1.46 -7.39
N VAL A 100 -9.06 1.30 -6.07
CA VAL A 100 -8.44 0.22 -5.28
C VAL A 100 -9.53 -0.50 -4.51
N TRP A 101 -9.46 -1.83 -4.46
CA TRP A 101 -10.37 -2.65 -3.66
C TRP A 101 -9.93 -2.77 -2.21
N LEU A 102 -8.61 -2.86 -1.99
CA LEU A 102 -8.00 -2.93 -0.67
C LEU A 102 -6.76 -2.04 -0.59
N ASP A 103 -6.79 -1.07 0.33
CA ASP A 103 -5.64 -0.28 0.73
C ASP A 103 -5.20 -0.74 2.12
N HIS A 104 -4.04 -1.39 2.18
CA HIS A 104 -3.46 -1.90 3.41
C HIS A 104 -2.29 -1.03 3.85
N GLN A 105 -2.40 -0.44 5.03
CA GLN A 105 -1.39 0.45 5.59
C GLN A 105 -0.83 -0.13 6.88
N VAL A 106 0.48 0.01 7.06
CA VAL A 106 1.19 -0.43 8.26
C VAL A 106 2.05 0.71 8.80
N MET A 107 1.98 0.95 10.10
CA MET A 107 2.78 1.96 10.80
C MET A 107 3.15 1.52 12.21
N GLU A 108 4.10 2.23 12.81
CA GLU A 108 4.41 2.12 14.24
C GLU A 108 3.80 3.30 14.99
N SER A 109 3.05 3.04 16.05
CA SER A 109 2.52 4.03 16.98
C SER A 109 2.71 3.50 18.40
N ASP A 110 3.31 4.32 19.29
CA ASP A 110 3.59 3.97 20.69
C ASP A 110 4.29 2.61 20.93
N GLY A 111 5.16 2.21 20.00
CA GLY A 111 5.90 0.94 20.06
C GLY A 111 5.10 -0.28 19.61
N GLU A 112 3.88 -0.09 19.14
CA GLU A 112 3.02 -1.14 18.58
C GLU A 112 2.95 -1.06 17.05
N LEU A 113 2.75 -2.22 16.42
CA LEU A 113 2.47 -2.30 14.99
C LEU A 113 0.97 -2.15 14.74
N MET A 114 0.62 -1.10 14.00
CA MET A 114 -0.75 -0.81 13.62
C MET A 114 -0.99 -1.23 12.17
N PHE A 115 -2.10 -1.94 11.96
CA PHE A 115 -2.53 -2.42 10.65
C PHE A 115 -3.88 -1.80 10.29
N SER A 116 -3.94 -1.02 9.22
CA SER A 116 -5.19 -0.44 8.71
C SER A 116 -5.57 -1.09 7.38
N TRP A 117 -6.85 -1.40 7.22
CA TRP A 117 -7.40 -2.08 6.04
C TRP A 117 -8.63 -1.33 5.53
N TYR A 118 -8.45 -0.53 4.49
CA TYR A 118 -9.54 0.21 3.86
C TYR A 118 -10.01 -0.57 2.65
N CYS A 119 -11.22 -1.11 2.72
CA CYS A 119 -11.79 -1.96 1.68
C CYS A 119 -13.01 -1.28 1.05
N MET A 120 -13.07 -1.30 -0.29
CA MET A 120 -14.24 -0.83 -1.03
C MET A 120 -15.43 -1.76 -0.76
N ASP A 121 -16.61 -1.16 -0.58
CA ASP A 121 -17.83 -1.93 -0.35
C ASP A 121 -18.11 -2.92 -1.49
N ASN A 122 -18.59 -4.12 -1.13
CA ASN A 122 -19.02 -5.17 -2.06
C ASN A 122 -17.93 -5.73 -2.99
N VAL A 123 -16.64 -5.56 -2.67
CA VAL A 123 -15.54 -6.21 -3.41
C VAL A 123 -15.09 -7.54 -2.80
N LEU A 124 -15.49 -7.80 -1.55
CA LEU A 124 -15.23 -9.04 -0.83
C LEU A 124 -16.54 -9.79 -0.56
N GLU A 125 -16.44 -11.11 -0.38
CA GLU A 125 -17.57 -11.94 0.02
C GLU A 125 -18.13 -11.52 1.39
N PRO A 126 -19.46 -11.61 1.60
CA PRO A 126 -20.07 -11.31 2.89
C PRO A 126 -19.41 -12.09 4.04
N GLY A 127 -19.00 -11.39 5.10
CA GLY A 127 -18.32 -11.98 6.26
C GLY A 127 -16.81 -12.17 6.12
N ALA A 128 -16.21 -11.85 4.97
CA ALA A 128 -14.76 -11.82 4.80
C ALA A 128 -14.10 -10.66 5.56
N ARG A 129 -14.84 -9.58 5.84
CA ARG A 129 -14.42 -8.48 6.70
C ARG A 129 -14.96 -8.69 8.11
N ARG A 130 -14.09 -8.59 9.12
CA ARG A 130 -14.47 -8.61 10.54
C ARG A 130 -14.00 -7.30 11.18
N GLY A 131 -14.88 -6.30 11.24
CA GLY A 131 -14.65 -5.03 11.91
C GLY A 131 -14.87 -3.80 11.01
N ASP A 132 -15.57 -2.83 11.55
CA ASP A 132 -15.73 -1.47 11.02
C ASP A 132 -14.90 -0.52 11.88
N VAL A 133 -13.62 -0.34 11.54
CA VAL A 133 -12.87 0.94 11.61
C VAL A 133 -11.76 0.83 10.58
#